data_AF-A0AA43UBM5-F1
#
_entry.id   AF-A0AA43UBM5-F1
#
_cell.length_a   1.000
_cell.length_b   1.000
_cell.length_c   1.000
_cell.angle_alpha   90.00
_cell.angle_beta   90.00
_cell.angle_gamma   90.00
#
_symmetry.space_group_name_H-M   'P 1'
#
loop_
_entity.id
_entity.type
_entity.pdbx_description
1 polymer ?
#
loop_
_entity_poly.entity_id
_entity_poly.type
_entity_poly.pdbx_seq_one_letter_code
_entity_poly.pdbx_strand_id
1 'polypeptide(L)'
;MRGKMLFVSMILLIMSLFVETASAQVNVTTLAQLQDALAGSDETITVTQTIVIDEDLTLDGRGKTVTLEPNASIRVINSATFEHIAIDGGGKQRNGVALVVVGGSYKGNNYANVTLTLGDGAIIQNARTSGNGGGVLVNSSGTLDMQSGSAIQNCHADENGGAVELSEAKLQMNGGSILNCTAQNGGGIYIGSDSVVQMDDGIISGCKADENGGAVFSYVDSGSNEVNLTGGTIEKNSAKIGGGVYIEFRRVVVEPTIPPEPMIVPFRAAKRAASGAAFNRNGGALCGNTATEGGADLAIVSGNLVSLGTPEGQYNGKTVNGWYWDKPHSRYNAQTNSQPYDGLETETYI
;
A
#
# COMPACT_ATOMS: atom_id res chain seq x y z
N MET A 1 80.36 -50.90 -1.90
CA MET A 1 80.11 -50.00 -3.04
C MET A 1 78.61 -49.72 -3.14
N ARG A 2 78.25 -48.45 -2.91
CA ARG A 2 77.05 -47.70 -3.35
C ARG A 2 75.66 -48.34 -3.19
N GLY A 3 75.01 -48.02 -2.07
CA GLY A 3 73.55 -47.94 -1.99
C GLY A 3 73.04 -46.64 -2.66
N LYS A 4 71.94 -46.75 -3.41
CA LYS A 4 71.25 -45.60 -4.03
C LYS A 4 70.29 -44.96 -3.03
N MET A 5 70.40 -43.65 -2.84
CA MET A 5 69.52 -42.79 -2.05
C MET A 5 68.91 -41.70 -2.95
N LEU A 6 67.61 -41.43 -2.74
CA LEU A 6 66.79 -40.25 -3.10
C LEU A 6 66.56 -39.97 -4.61
N PHE A 7 65.37 -39.56 -5.06
CA PHE A 7 64.47 -38.53 -4.52
C PHE A 7 62.99 -38.93 -4.64
N VAL A 8 62.23 -38.77 -3.55
CA VAL A 8 60.76 -38.67 -3.59
C VAL A 8 60.44 -37.17 -3.51
N SER A 9 59.85 -36.63 -4.57
CA SER A 9 59.43 -35.23 -4.65
C SER A 9 58.12 -35.05 -3.87
N MET A 10 58.17 -34.27 -2.79
CA MET A 10 57.03 -33.93 -1.94
C MET A 10 56.28 -32.74 -2.58
N ILE A 11 55.19 -33.01 -3.31
CA ILE A 11 54.24 -31.98 -3.74
C ILE A 11 53.24 -31.79 -2.60
N LEU A 12 53.37 -30.66 -1.89
CA LEU A 12 52.42 -30.20 -0.88
C LEU A 12 51.22 -29.56 -1.59
N LEU A 13 50.16 -30.33 -1.81
CA LEU A 13 48.89 -29.82 -2.33
C LEU A 13 48.10 -29.22 -1.15
N ILE A 14 48.18 -27.91 -0.96
CA ILE A 14 47.26 -27.18 -0.06
C ILE A 14 45.91 -27.14 -0.77
N MET A 15 45.06 -28.15 -0.55
CA MET A 15 43.64 -28.04 -0.82
C MET A 15 43.06 -27.06 0.21
N SER A 16 42.91 -25.81 -0.20
CA SER A 16 42.04 -24.86 0.47
C SER A 16 40.62 -25.44 0.45
N LEU A 17 40.20 -26.05 1.56
CA LEU A 17 38.78 -26.28 1.82
C LEU A 17 38.15 -24.91 2.03
N PHE A 18 37.56 -24.35 0.98
CA PHE A 18 36.43 -23.45 1.16
C PHE A 18 35.28 -24.33 1.63
N VAL A 19 35.08 -24.42 2.95
CA VAL A 19 33.76 -24.77 3.47
C VAL A 19 32.93 -23.51 3.20
N GLU A 20 32.17 -23.51 2.11
CA GLU A 20 30.98 -22.68 2.06
C GLU A 20 30.12 -23.13 3.24
N THR A 21 30.18 -22.39 4.34
CA THR A 21 29.20 -22.52 5.41
C THR A 21 27.87 -22.17 4.75
N ALA A 22 27.05 -23.18 4.42
CA ALA A 22 25.67 -22.95 4.10
C ALA A 22 25.10 -22.05 5.20
N SER A 23 24.59 -20.87 4.84
CA SER A 23 23.97 -19.95 5.79
C SER A 23 22.96 -20.77 6.60
N ALA A 24 23.06 -20.72 7.93
CA ALA A 24 22.12 -21.46 8.79
C ALA A 24 20.71 -20.94 8.50
N GLN A 25 19.92 -21.75 7.78
CA GLN A 25 18.52 -21.47 7.52
C GLN A 25 17.70 -22.03 8.68
N VAL A 26 16.91 -21.17 9.32
CA VAL A 26 15.99 -21.58 10.39
C VAL A 26 14.55 -21.50 9.87
N ASN A 27 13.84 -22.62 10.00
CA ASN A 27 12.41 -22.68 9.71
C ASN A 27 11.64 -22.46 11.01
N VAL A 28 10.75 -21.46 11.02
CA VAL A 28 9.95 -21.10 12.19
C VAL A 28 8.46 -21.28 11.89
N THR A 29 7.73 -21.67 12.94
CA THR A 29 6.33 -22.06 12.85
C THR A 29 5.49 -21.48 13.99
N THR A 30 6.13 -20.88 15.00
CA THR A 30 5.48 -20.22 16.15
C THR A 30 6.12 -18.86 16.42
N LEU A 31 5.39 -17.99 17.14
CA LEU A 31 5.90 -16.68 17.54
C LEU A 31 7.20 -16.80 18.37
N ALA A 32 7.23 -17.72 19.33
CA ALA A 32 8.42 -17.96 20.16
C ALA A 32 9.64 -18.35 19.31
N GLN A 33 9.47 -19.24 18.32
CA GLN A 33 10.56 -19.61 17.42
C GLN A 33 11.04 -18.43 16.57
N LEU A 34 10.11 -17.57 16.14
CA LEU A 34 10.45 -16.36 15.41
C LEU A 34 11.25 -15.38 16.28
N GLN A 35 10.81 -15.14 17.53
CA GLN A 35 11.53 -14.29 18.48
C GLN A 35 12.94 -14.83 18.77
N ASP A 36 13.06 -16.14 19.00
CA ASP A 36 14.36 -16.80 19.24
C ASP A 36 15.30 -16.65 18.02
N ALA A 37 14.79 -16.85 16.81
CA ALA A 37 15.56 -16.71 15.57
C ALA A 37 16.01 -15.24 15.32
N LEU A 38 15.13 -14.27 15.63
CA LEU A 38 15.46 -12.85 15.53
C LEU A 38 16.49 -12.42 16.61
N ALA A 39 16.47 -13.02 17.80
CA ALA A 39 17.46 -12.79 18.84
C ALA A 39 18.83 -13.45 18.55
N GLY A 40 18.82 -14.59 17.83
CA GLY A 40 19.98 -15.40 17.50
C GLY A 40 20.89 -14.81 16.41
N SER A 41 21.79 -15.63 15.89
CA SER A 41 22.73 -15.27 14.81
C SER A 41 22.28 -15.76 13.42
N ASP A 42 21.06 -16.28 13.31
CA ASP A 42 20.56 -16.87 12.05
C ASP A 42 20.49 -15.82 10.95
N GLU A 43 21.07 -16.15 9.79
CA GLU A 43 21.17 -15.25 8.64
C GLU A 43 19.93 -15.31 7.75
N THR A 44 19.18 -16.42 7.77
CA THR A 44 17.96 -16.58 6.97
C THR A 44 16.86 -17.25 7.79
N ILE A 45 15.78 -16.50 8.04
CA ILE A 45 14.62 -16.95 8.80
C ILE A 45 13.48 -17.21 7.81
N THR A 46 12.99 -18.44 7.76
CA THR A 46 11.87 -18.83 6.89
C THR A 46 10.65 -19.22 7.72
N VAL A 47 9.53 -18.58 7.49
CA VAL A 47 8.25 -18.90 8.12
C VAL A 47 7.47 -19.83 7.20
N THR A 48 7.11 -21.03 7.68
CA THR A 48 6.48 -22.07 6.86
C THR A 48 4.98 -22.28 7.13
N GLN A 49 4.44 -21.60 8.13
CA GLN A 49 3.01 -21.58 8.45
C GLN A 49 2.62 -20.24 9.07
N THR A 50 1.32 -19.99 9.23
CA THR A 50 0.83 -18.76 9.88
C THR A 50 1.40 -18.62 11.30
N ILE A 51 2.13 -17.53 11.53
CA ILE A 51 2.53 -17.08 12.87
C ILE A 51 1.40 -16.22 13.42
N VAL A 52 0.95 -16.49 14.64
CA VAL A 52 -0.05 -15.69 15.32
C VAL A 52 0.64 -14.86 16.39
N ILE A 53 0.41 -13.54 16.37
CA ILE A 53 0.80 -12.61 17.42
C ILE A 53 -0.43 -12.35 18.28
N ASP A 54 -0.48 -13.01 19.43
CA ASP A 54 -1.57 -13.04 20.39
C ASP A 54 -1.22 -12.38 21.74
N GLU A 55 -0.09 -11.67 21.79
CA GLU A 55 0.33 -10.83 22.89
C GLU A 55 0.74 -9.45 22.36
N ASP A 56 0.62 -8.43 23.21
CA ASP A 56 1.11 -7.10 22.86
C ASP A 56 2.64 -7.09 22.92
N LEU A 57 3.32 -6.78 21.80
CA LEU A 57 4.77 -6.89 21.72
C LEU A 57 5.43 -5.91 20.76
N THR A 58 6.75 -5.76 20.92
CA THR A 58 7.64 -5.21 19.89
C THR A 58 8.47 -6.33 19.30
N LEU A 59 8.36 -6.54 17.99
CA LEU A 59 9.14 -7.49 17.21
C LEU A 59 10.30 -6.75 16.54
N ASP A 60 11.41 -6.65 17.25
CA ASP A 60 12.65 -6.08 16.70
C ASP A 60 13.41 -7.16 15.91
N GLY A 61 13.54 -6.93 14.60
CA GLY A 61 14.25 -7.85 13.72
C GLY A 61 15.75 -7.63 13.67
N ARG A 62 16.29 -6.57 14.28
CA ARG A 62 17.73 -6.27 14.34
C ARG A 62 18.38 -6.22 12.95
N GLY A 63 17.64 -5.73 11.96
CA GLY A 63 18.03 -5.62 10.55
C GLY A 63 17.81 -6.88 9.72
N LYS A 64 17.16 -7.93 10.26
CA LYS A 64 16.97 -9.20 9.55
C LYS A 64 15.75 -9.21 8.64
N THR A 65 15.80 -10.10 7.66
CA THR A 65 14.69 -10.44 6.78
C THR A 65 14.07 -11.78 7.17
N VAL A 66 12.76 -11.81 7.33
CA VAL A 66 11.92 -12.98 7.58
C VAL A 66 11.15 -13.28 6.30
N THR A 67 11.51 -14.38 5.63
CA THR A 67 10.85 -14.81 4.39
C THR A 67 9.69 -15.74 4.70
N LEU A 68 8.52 -15.50 4.11
CA LEU A 68 7.33 -16.35 4.29
C LEU A 68 7.12 -17.22 3.05
N GLU A 69 6.85 -18.52 3.27
CA GLU A 69 6.39 -19.42 2.22
C GLU A 69 4.94 -19.06 1.74
N PRO A 70 4.51 -19.52 0.55
CA PRO A 70 3.21 -19.14 -0.05
C PRO A 70 1.96 -19.42 0.79
N ASN A 71 2.04 -20.39 1.70
CA ASN A 71 0.95 -20.78 2.60
C ASN A 71 1.10 -20.15 4.00
N ALA A 72 2.12 -19.31 4.21
CA ALA A 72 2.40 -18.64 5.46
C ALA A 72 1.98 -17.17 5.44
N SER A 73 1.62 -16.67 6.62
CA SER A 73 1.25 -15.29 6.89
C SER A 73 1.63 -14.91 8.32
N ILE A 74 1.69 -13.62 8.62
CA ILE A 74 1.69 -13.15 10.01
C ILE A 74 0.27 -12.67 10.34
N ARG A 75 -0.32 -13.23 11.39
CA ARG A 75 -1.65 -12.87 11.87
C ARG A 75 -1.54 -12.13 13.20
N VAL A 76 -1.84 -10.85 13.19
CA VAL A 76 -1.79 -9.95 14.35
C VAL A 76 -3.19 -9.87 14.95
N ILE A 77 -3.38 -10.46 16.14
CA ILE A 77 -4.66 -10.44 16.88
C ILE A 77 -4.57 -9.73 18.24
N ASN A 78 -3.35 -9.37 18.64
CA ASN A 78 -3.00 -8.42 19.70
C ASN A 78 -2.05 -7.36 19.13
N SER A 79 -1.96 -6.19 19.75
CA SER A 79 -1.28 -5.06 19.12
C SER A 79 0.22 -5.26 19.06
N ALA A 80 0.84 -5.03 17.91
CA ALA A 80 2.25 -5.30 17.70
C ALA A 80 2.96 -4.10 17.08
N THR A 81 4.23 -3.90 17.44
CA THR A 81 5.14 -2.98 16.75
C THR A 81 6.23 -3.78 16.06
N PHE A 82 6.47 -3.54 14.78
CA PHE A 82 7.62 -4.09 14.05
C PHE A 82 8.70 -3.02 13.98
N GLU A 83 9.95 -3.38 14.27
CA GLU A 83 11.11 -2.50 14.14
C GLU A 83 12.28 -3.26 13.52
N HIS A 84 13.06 -2.58 12.68
CA HIS A 84 14.28 -3.10 12.05
C HIS A 84 14.10 -4.51 11.46
N ILE A 85 12.98 -4.77 10.81
CA ILE A 85 12.62 -6.09 10.31
C ILE A 85 12.02 -5.98 8.92
N ALA A 86 12.44 -6.86 8.01
CA ALA A 86 11.78 -7.03 6.72
C ALA A 86 10.94 -8.31 6.74
N ILE A 87 9.63 -8.18 6.57
CA ILE A 87 8.71 -9.29 6.32
C ILE A 87 8.56 -9.44 4.81
N ASP A 88 9.10 -10.52 4.27
CA ASP A 88 9.27 -10.71 2.82
C ASP A 88 8.42 -11.88 2.30
N GLY A 89 7.54 -11.63 1.33
CA GLY A 89 6.71 -12.65 0.69
C GLY A 89 7.43 -13.50 -0.36
N GLY A 90 8.69 -13.17 -0.68
CA GLY A 90 9.57 -13.84 -1.63
C GLY A 90 9.13 -13.70 -3.09
N GLY A 91 8.19 -12.80 -3.40
CA GLY A 91 7.57 -12.67 -4.72
C GLY A 91 6.73 -13.88 -5.13
N LYS A 92 6.35 -14.76 -4.19
CA LYS A 92 5.59 -15.99 -4.46
C LYS A 92 4.07 -15.73 -4.31
N GLN A 93 3.27 -16.21 -5.27
CA GLN A 93 1.81 -16.08 -5.24
C GLN A 93 1.19 -16.86 -4.07
N ARG A 94 0.32 -16.20 -3.31
CA ARG A 94 -0.48 -16.76 -2.21
C ARG A 94 -1.93 -16.91 -2.64
N ASN A 95 -2.63 -17.88 -2.07
CA ASN A 95 -4.02 -18.17 -2.41
C ASN A 95 -4.99 -17.39 -1.50
N GLY A 96 -5.25 -16.13 -1.83
CA GLY A 96 -6.24 -15.29 -1.15
C GLY A 96 -5.88 -14.80 0.25
N VAL A 97 -4.61 -14.91 0.67
CA VAL A 97 -4.15 -14.48 1.99
C VAL A 97 -3.06 -13.42 1.86
N ALA A 98 -3.25 -12.28 2.54
CA ALA A 98 -2.27 -11.22 2.67
C ALA A 98 -1.00 -11.72 3.39
N LEU A 99 0.13 -11.06 3.16
CA LEU A 99 1.37 -11.39 3.87
C LEU A 99 1.22 -11.16 5.38
N VAL A 100 0.57 -10.06 5.75
CA VAL A 100 0.22 -9.70 7.14
C VAL A 100 -1.28 -9.42 7.24
N VAL A 101 -1.93 -9.97 8.26
CA VAL A 101 -3.36 -9.72 8.54
C VAL A 101 -3.51 -9.17 9.95
N VAL A 102 -4.21 -8.04 10.09
CA VAL A 102 -4.40 -7.31 11.35
C VAL A 102 -5.88 -7.35 11.75
N GLY A 103 -6.17 -7.85 12.95
CA GLY A 103 -7.53 -7.97 13.48
C GLY A 103 -8.38 -8.99 12.73
N GLY A 104 -9.69 -8.78 12.72
CA GLY A 104 -10.67 -9.58 11.98
C GLY A 104 -10.99 -10.96 12.57
N SER A 105 -11.80 -11.73 11.84
CA SER A 105 -12.22 -13.07 12.26
C SER A 105 -11.08 -14.09 12.16
N TYR A 106 -10.79 -14.79 13.26
CA TYR A 106 -9.82 -15.89 13.31
C TYR A 106 -10.28 -16.98 14.27
N LYS A 107 -10.33 -18.23 13.80
CA LYS A 107 -10.73 -19.42 14.59
C LYS A 107 -12.04 -19.23 15.40
N GLY A 108 -13.04 -18.57 14.80
CA GLY A 108 -14.36 -18.36 15.40
C GLY A 108 -14.47 -17.18 16.37
N ASN A 109 -13.39 -16.41 16.56
CA ASN A 109 -13.39 -15.19 17.34
C ASN A 109 -13.22 -13.97 16.42
N ASN A 110 -13.74 -12.82 16.83
CA ASN A 110 -13.53 -11.55 16.15
C ASN A 110 -12.54 -10.69 16.96
N TYR A 111 -11.40 -10.34 16.36
CA TYR A 111 -10.37 -9.53 17.01
C TYR A 111 -10.44 -8.10 16.50
N ALA A 112 -11.07 -7.23 17.29
CA ALA A 112 -11.28 -5.83 16.93
C ALA A 112 -10.30 -4.89 17.66
N ASN A 113 -10.10 -3.68 17.11
CA ASN A 113 -9.22 -2.65 17.68
C ASN A 113 -7.74 -3.08 17.82
N VAL A 114 -7.28 -3.96 16.94
CA VAL A 114 -5.88 -4.40 16.90
C VAL A 114 -5.04 -3.40 16.14
N THR A 115 -3.92 -2.97 16.71
CA THR A 115 -2.98 -2.06 16.03
C THR A 115 -1.71 -2.80 15.61
N LEU A 116 -1.34 -2.69 14.34
CA LEU A 116 0.01 -2.97 13.87
C LEU A 116 0.72 -1.65 13.61
N THR A 117 1.80 -1.39 14.34
CA THR A 117 2.70 -0.27 14.09
C THR A 117 3.91 -0.75 13.29
N LEU A 118 4.19 -0.11 12.16
CA LEU A 118 5.45 -0.24 11.44
C LEU A 118 6.35 0.93 11.85
N GLY A 119 7.29 0.63 12.74
CA GLY A 119 8.29 1.57 13.26
C GLY A 119 9.49 1.72 12.33
N ASP A 120 10.59 2.25 12.88
CA ASP A 120 11.82 2.47 12.11
C ASP A 120 12.37 1.16 11.55
N GLY A 121 12.79 1.18 10.28
CA GLY A 121 13.32 0.02 9.57
C GLY A 121 12.34 -1.15 9.39
N ALA A 122 11.04 -0.99 9.67
CA ALA A 122 10.03 -2.01 9.44
C ALA A 122 9.58 -2.02 7.98
N ILE A 123 9.81 -3.12 7.27
CA ILE A 123 9.53 -3.26 5.85
C ILE A 123 8.61 -4.47 5.61
N ILE A 124 7.53 -4.29 4.86
CA ILE A 124 6.72 -5.38 4.31
C ILE A 124 6.91 -5.38 2.80
N GLN A 125 7.35 -6.49 2.22
CA GLN A 125 7.74 -6.47 0.81
C GLN A 125 7.52 -7.75 0.03
N ASN A 126 7.53 -7.60 -1.31
CA ASN A 126 7.52 -8.68 -2.29
C ASN A 126 6.38 -9.68 -2.05
N ALA A 127 5.23 -9.19 -1.58
CA ALA A 127 4.07 -10.01 -1.34
C ALA A 127 3.24 -10.14 -2.61
N ARG A 128 2.66 -11.31 -2.87
CA ARG A 128 1.72 -11.50 -3.98
C ARG A 128 0.56 -12.37 -3.53
N THR A 129 -0.67 -11.95 -3.78
CA THR A 129 -1.88 -12.72 -3.40
C THR A 129 -2.93 -12.68 -4.49
N SER A 130 -3.66 -13.79 -4.66
CA SER A 130 -4.82 -13.86 -5.56
C SER A 130 -6.09 -13.23 -5.00
N GLY A 131 -6.03 -12.65 -3.80
CA GLY A 131 -7.14 -11.96 -3.16
C GLY A 131 -6.81 -10.49 -2.92
N ASN A 132 -7.15 -10.02 -1.72
CA ASN A 132 -7.00 -8.63 -1.30
C ASN A 132 -5.80 -8.42 -0.38
N GLY A 133 -5.30 -7.18 -0.33
CA GLY A 133 -4.28 -6.74 0.62
C GLY A 133 -2.94 -7.46 0.40
N GLY A 134 -2.27 -7.17 -0.71
CA GLY A 134 -1.03 -7.88 -1.10
C GLY A 134 -0.02 -7.94 0.05
N GLY A 135 0.31 -6.78 0.63
CA GLY A 135 1.13 -6.68 1.83
C GLY A 135 0.33 -6.89 3.12
N VAL A 136 -0.62 -5.99 3.39
CA VAL A 136 -1.37 -5.93 4.64
C VAL A 136 -2.86 -5.91 4.39
N LEU A 137 -3.58 -6.70 5.18
CA LEU A 137 -5.04 -6.70 5.26
C LEU A 137 -5.47 -6.28 6.67
N VAL A 138 -6.23 -5.20 6.82
CA VAL A 138 -6.67 -4.67 8.13
C VAL A 138 -8.19 -4.72 8.23
N ASN A 139 -8.71 -5.34 9.29
CA ASN A 139 -10.15 -5.53 9.47
C ASN A 139 -10.63 -5.11 10.87
N SER A 140 -11.95 -4.94 11.01
CA SER A 140 -12.67 -4.92 12.29
C SER A 140 -12.16 -3.87 13.27
N SER A 141 -12.18 -2.61 12.85
CA SER A 141 -11.64 -1.46 13.59
C SER A 141 -10.14 -1.57 13.89
N GLY A 142 -9.43 -2.44 13.18
CA GLY A 142 -7.98 -2.53 13.25
C GLY A 142 -7.31 -1.27 12.70
N THR A 143 -6.09 -1.01 13.15
CA THR A 143 -5.27 0.11 12.70
C THR A 143 -3.92 -0.39 12.18
N LEU A 144 -3.53 0.07 11.00
CA LEU A 144 -2.14 0.07 10.55
C LEU A 144 -1.56 1.47 10.78
N ASP A 145 -0.54 1.59 11.62
CA ASP A 145 0.17 2.84 11.89
C ASP A 145 1.58 2.79 11.27
N MET A 146 1.82 3.57 10.23
CA MET A 146 3.10 3.67 9.55
C MET A 146 3.86 4.91 10.02
N GLN A 147 5.04 4.68 10.58
CA GLN A 147 5.92 5.73 11.09
C GLN A 147 7.09 6.00 10.12
N SER A 148 7.84 7.06 10.39
CA SER A 148 9.08 7.36 9.65
C SER A 148 10.04 6.18 9.67
N GLY A 149 10.67 5.89 8.52
CA GLY A 149 11.57 4.74 8.36
C GLY A 149 10.89 3.43 7.97
N SER A 150 9.56 3.35 8.02
CA SER A 150 8.81 2.17 7.57
C SER A 150 8.53 2.14 6.07
N ALA A 151 8.30 0.94 5.50
CA ALA A 151 7.91 0.78 4.10
C ALA A 151 6.99 -0.41 3.85
N ILE A 152 6.07 -0.27 2.88
CA ILE A 152 5.38 -1.38 2.23
C ILE A 152 5.67 -1.31 0.74
N GLN A 153 6.33 -2.31 0.16
CA GLN A 153 6.86 -2.17 -1.20
C GLN A 153 6.82 -3.43 -2.07
N ASN A 154 6.67 -3.23 -3.37
CA ASN A 154 6.70 -4.29 -4.38
C ASN A 154 5.65 -5.39 -4.11
N CYS A 155 4.50 -5.02 -3.56
CA CYS A 155 3.41 -5.94 -3.26
C CYS A 155 2.37 -5.99 -4.40
N HIS A 156 1.67 -7.10 -4.52
CA HIS A 156 0.67 -7.34 -5.55
C HIS A 156 -0.57 -8.05 -4.98
N ALA A 157 -1.74 -7.58 -5.39
CA ALA A 157 -3.03 -8.24 -5.16
C ALA A 157 -3.75 -8.38 -6.50
N ASP A 158 -4.30 -9.56 -6.80
CA ASP A 158 -5.07 -9.73 -8.05
C ASP A 158 -6.39 -8.93 -8.00
N GLU A 159 -6.93 -8.66 -6.80
CA GLU A 159 -8.18 -7.91 -6.58
C GLU A 159 -7.91 -6.48 -6.08
N ASN A 160 -7.92 -6.27 -4.76
CA ASN A 160 -7.89 -4.93 -4.19
C ASN A 160 -6.71 -4.72 -3.24
N GLY A 161 -6.13 -3.51 -3.27
CA GLY A 161 -5.14 -3.08 -2.29
C GLY A 161 -3.80 -3.79 -2.48
N GLY A 162 -3.01 -3.36 -3.46
CA GLY A 162 -1.73 -4.01 -3.77
C GLY A 162 -0.77 -3.99 -2.58
N ALA A 163 -0.76 -2.89 -1.82
CA ALA A 163 -0.05 -2.77 -0.55
C ALA A 163 -0.97 -3.08 0.63
N VAL A 164 -2.09 -2.36 0.72
CA VAL A 164 -2.98 -2.37 1.88
C VAL A 164 -4.43 -2.47 1.44
N GLU A 165 -5.19 -3.37 2.07
CA GLU A 165 -6.64 -3.34 2.07
C GLU A 165 -7.16 -2.98 3.47
N LEU A 166 -8.16 -2.09 3.52
CA LEU A 166 -8.89 -1.71 4.71
C LEU A 166 -10.36 -2.09 4.58
N SER A 167 -10.91 -2.74 5.62
CA SER A 167 -12.34 -3.03 5.76
C SER A 167 -12.79 -2.77 7.20
N GLU A 168 -13.69 -1.80 7.39
CA GLU A 168 -14.03 -1.23 8.69
C GLU A 168 -12.77 -0.82 9.50
N ALA A 169 -11.72 -0.28 8.85
CA ALA A 169 -10.38 -0.19 9.42
C ALA A 169 -9.70 1.17 9.19
N LYS A 170 -8.56 1.38 9.85
CA LYS A 170 -7.78 2.62 9.73
C LYS A 170 -6.36 2.37 9.22
N LEU A 171 -5.92 3.22 8.29
CA LEU A 171 -4.51 3.48 8.05
C LEU A 171 -4.15 4.88 8.59
N GLN A 172 -3.12 4.93 9.42
CA GLN A 172 -2.47 6.16 9.87
C GLN A 172 -1.06 6.18 9.26
N MET A 173 -0.75 7.17 8.42
CA MET A 173 0.59 7.41 7.89
C MET A 173 1.14 8.70 8.50
N ASN A 174 2.03 8.54 9.47
CA ASN A 174 2.81 9.62 10.10
C ASN A 174 4.21 9.77 9.45
N GLY A 175 4.45 9.03 8.36
CA GLY A 175 5.73 8.92 7.69
C GLY A 175 5.78 7.62 6.87
N GLY A 176 7.00 7.19 6.54
CA GLY A 176 7.23 5.94 5.82
C GLY A 176 6.83 6.03 4.34
N SER A 177 6.77 4.87 3.69
CA SER A 177 6.48 4.82 2.25
C SER A 177 5.67 3.61 1.80
N ILE A 178 4.81 3.80 0.80
CA ILE A 178 4.12 2.74 0.05
C ILE A 178 4.58 2.82 -1.40
N LEU A 179 5.30 1.80 -1.87
CA LEU A 179 6.07 1.90 -3.12
C LEU A 179 5.84 0.74 -4.08
N ASN A 180 5.63 1.04 -5.36
CA ASN A 180 5.63 0.07 -6.45
C ASN A 180 4.65 -1.11 -6.25
N CYS A 181 3.52 -0.84 -5.60
CA CYS A 181 2.50 -1.85 -5.35
C CYS A 181 1.48 -1.87 -6.48
N THR A 182 0.88 -3.04 -6.75
CA THR A 182 -0.01 -3.21 -7.89
C THR A 182 -1.27 -4.00 -7.55
N ALA A 183 -2.41 -3.60 -8.12
CA ALA A 183 -3.68 -4.34 -7.98
C ALA A 183 -4.64 -4.06 -9.12
N GLN A 184 -5.80 -4.75 -9.16
CA GLN A 184 -6.88 -4.33 -10.04
C GLN A 184 -7.46 -2.98 -9.60
N ASN A 185 -7.76 -2.83 -8.30
CA ASN A 185 -8.17 -1.55 -7.72
C ASN A 185 -7.34 -1.20 -6.48
N GLY A 186 -6.98 0.08 -6.33
CA GLY A 186 -6.14 0.52 -5.22
C GLY A 186 -4.73 -0.06 -5.32
N GLY A 187 -3.96 0.40 -6.31
CA GLY A 187 -2.61 -0.14 -6.56
C GLY A 187 -1.72 -0.09 -5.31
N GLY A 188 -1.81 1.01 -4.56
CA GLY A 188 -1.31 1.09 -3.19
C GLY A 188 -2.36 0.61 -2.19
N ILE A 189 -3.39 1.43 -1.98
CA ILE A 189 -4.37 1.25 -0.92
C ILE A 189 -5.77 1.09 -1.51
N TYR A 190 -6.49 0.08 -1.06
CA TYR A 190 -7.94 -0.01 -1.22
C TYR A 190 -8.64 0.27 0.10
N ILE A 191 -9.69 1.09 0.05
CA ILE A 191 -10.51 1.48 1.19
C ILE A 191 -11.92 0.95 0.95
N GLY A 192 -12.26 -0.13 1.65
CA GLY A 192 -13.61 -0.65 1.76
C GLY A 192 -14.45 0.18 2.73
N SER A 193 -15.72 -0.18 2.89
CA SER A 193 -16.69 0.58 3.69
C SER A 193 -16.25 0.78 5.14
N ASP A 194 -16.68 1.90 5.73
CA ASP A 194 -16.43 2.30 7.11
C ASP A 194 -14.94 2.38 7.50
N SER A 195 -14.11 2.78 6.53
CA SER A 195 -12.66 2.86 6.71
C SER A 195 -12.08 4.27 6.56
N VAL A 196 -10.94 4.49 7.21
CA VAL A 196 -10.27 5.80 7.28
C VAL A 196 -8.82 5.70 6.86
N VAL A 197 -8.39 6.59 5.98
CA VAL A 197 -6.97 6.85 5.70
C VAL A 197 -6.63 8.25 6.19
N GLN A 198 -5.66 8.35 7.10
CA GLN A 198 -5.07 9.61 7.55
C GLN A 198 -3.60 9.63 7.13
N MET A 199 -3.22 10.58 6.28
CA MET A 199 -1.85 10.77 5.81
C MET A 199 -1.34 12.14 6.27
N ASP A 200 -0.67 12.14 7.42
CA ASP A 200 -0.02 13.30 8.03
C ASP A 200 1.39 13.52 7.48
N ASP A 201 2.07 12.46 7.05
CA ASP A 201 3.34 12.52 6.30
C ASP A 201 3.58 11.22 5.50
N GLY A 202 4.72 11.11 4.82
CA GLY A 202 5.14 9.92 4.08
C GLY A 202 4.95 10.02 2.57
N ILE A 203 5.23 8.93 1.86
CA ILE A 203 5.21 8.90 0.39
C ILE A 203 4.43 7.69 -0.14
N ILE A 204 3.51 7.91 -1.08
CA ILE A 204 2.90 6.84 -1.88
C ILE A 204 3.32 7.05 -3.33
N SER A 205 4.14 6.14 -3.87
CA SER A 205 4.73 6.35 -5.20
C SER A 205 4.94 5.09 -6.01
N GLY A 206 4.77 5.23 -7.33
CA GLY A 206 5.01 4.15 -8.30
C GLY A 206 3.95 3.04 -8.25
N CYS A 207 2.87 3.22 -7.50
CA CYS A 207 1.80 2.24 -7.41
C CYS A 207 0.93 2.26 -8.68
N LYS A 208 0.44 1.08 -9.09
CA LYS A 208 -0.36 0.92 -10.30
C LYS A 208 -1.63 0.13 -10.04
N ALA A 209 -2.78 0.70 -10.39
CA ALA A 209 -4.03 -0.04 -10.54
C ALA A 209 -4.27 -0.36 -12.01
N ASP A 210 -4.82 -1.53 -12.31
CA ASP A 210 -5.25 -1.84 -13.68
C ASP A 210 -6.58 -1.16 -14.04
N GLU A 211 -7.42 -0.85 -13.05
CA GLU A 211 -8.68 -0.14 -13.24
C GLU A 211 -8.68 1.20 -12.48
N ASN A 212 -8.69 1.16 -11.15
CA ASN A 212 -9.14 2.29 -10.33
C ASN A 212 -8.16 2.62 -9.21
N GLY A 213 -7.79 3.91 -9.06
CA GLY A 213 -7.03 4.40 -7.91
C GLY A 213 -5.60 3.85 -7.86
N GLY A 214 -4.68 4.46 -8.61
CA GLY A 214 -3.30 3.96 -8.69
C GLY A 214 -2.59 3.99 -7.34
N ALA A 215 -2.74 5.09 -6.60
CA ALA A 215 -2.29 5.18 -5.21
C ALA A 215 -3.38 4.70 -4.26
N VAL A 216 -4.56 5.30 -4.34
CA VAL A 216 -5.68 5.05 -3.42
C VAL A 216 -6.98 4.87 -4.20
N PHE A 217 -7.71 3.80 -3.93
CA PHE A 217 -9.11 3.69 -4.32
C PHE A 217 -9.99 3.61 -3.09
N SER A 218 -10.95 4.52 -2.97
CA SER A 218 -12.01 4.47 -1.97
C SER A 218 -13.31 4.07 -2.62
N TYR A 219 -13.85 2.92 -2.23
CA TYR A 219 -15.16 2.46 -2.69
C TYR A 219 -16.14 2.39 -1.52
N VAL A 220 -17.28 3.05 -1.69
CA VAL A 220 -18.36 3.05 -0.69
C VAL A 220 -19.65 2.59 -1.35
N ASP A 221 -20.09 1.39 -0.97
CA ASP A 221 -21.42 0.85 -1.29
C ASP A 221 -22.48 1.22 -0.23
N SER A 222 -22.02 1.35 1.01
CA SER A 222 -22.78 1.61 2.23
C SER A 222 -21.83 2.16 3.30
N GLY A 223 -22.34 2.83 4.33
CA GLY A 223 -21.50 3.44 5.36
C GLY A 223 -20.75 4.71 4.89
N SER A 224 -19.55 4.93 5.42
CA SER A 224 -18.74 6.11 5.11
C SER A 224 -17.25 5.84 5.13
N ASN A 225 -16.51 6.38 4.15
CA ASN A 225 -15.05 6.38 4.16
C ASN A 225 -14.51 7.80 4.34
N GLU A 226 -13.34 7.93 4.94
CA GLU A 226 -12.61 9.18 5.02
C GLU A 226 -11.19 9.03 4.48
N VAL A 227 -10.77 9.96 3.63
CA VAL A 227 -9.40 10.08 3.13
C VAL A 227 -8.91 11.47 3.46
N ASN A 228 -7.99 11.56 4.41
CA ASN A 228 -7.47 12.80 4.97
C ASN A 228 -6.00 12.96 4.59
N LEU A 229 -5.69 13.97 3.77
CA LEU A 229 -4.34 14.33 3.36
C LEU A 229 -3.94 15.68 3.98
N THR A 230 -3.23 15.61 5.08
CA THR A 230 -2.74 16.76 5.85
C THR A 230 -1.25 17.01 5.62
N GLY A 231 -0.51 16.02 5.11
CA GLY A 231 0.90 16.13 4.70
C GLY A 231 1.32 15.04 3.70
N GLY A 232 2.63 14.80 3.58
CA GLY A 232 3.19 13.75 2.72
C GLY A 232 3.05 14.00 1.20
N THR A 233 3.37 12.98 0.39
CA THR A 233 3.38 13.06 -1.09
C THR A 233 2.77 11.82 -1.74
N ILE A 234 1.88 12.02 -2.72
CA ILE A 234 1.34 10.98 -3.60
C ILE A 234 1.75 11.31 -5.04
N GLU A 235 2.70 10.55 -5.59
CA GLU A 235 3.27 10.83 -6.91
C GLU A 235 3.57 9.59 -7.77
N LYS A 236 3.66 9.76 -9.09
CA LYS A 236 4.08 8.70 -10.02
C LYS A 236 3.21 7.44 -9.97
N ASN A 237 1.98 7.56 -9.48
CA ASN A 237 1.03 6.47 -9.47
C ASN A 237 0.23 6.44 -10.77
N SER A 238 -0.32 5.28 -11.13
CA SER A 238 -1.01 5.09 -12.41
C SER A 238 -2.26 4.22 -12.32
N ALA A 239 -3.29 4.55 -13.10
CA ALA A 239 -4.52 3.76 -13.23
C ALA A 239 -5.20 4.02 -14.57
N LYS A 240 -6.33 3.36 -14.86
CA LYS A 240 -7.24 3.87 -15.90
C LYS A 240 -7.97 5.11 -15.39
N ILE A 241 -8.51 5.05 -14.19
CA ILE A 241 -9.22 6.16 -13.54
C ILE A 241 -8.60 6.46 -12.16
N GLY A 242 -8.28 7.72 -11.90
CA GLY A 242 -7.69 8.14 -10.62
C GLY A 242 -6.26 7.64 -10.44
N GLY A 243 -5.31 8.15 -11.23
CA GLY A 243 -3.91 7.72 -11.14
C GLY A 243 -3.34 7.87 -9.73
N GLY A 244 -3.61 9.00 -9.08
CA GLY A 244 -3.37 9.20 -7.65
C GLY A 244 -4.49 8.60 -6.83
N VAL A 245 -5.58 9.35 -6.64
CA VAL A 245 -6.71 8.97 -5.80
C VAL A 245 -7.98 8.82 -6.65
N TYR A 246 -8.72 7.73 -6.46
CA TYR A 246 -10.10 7.60 -6.95
C TYR A 246 -11.05 7.38 -5.77
N ILE A 247 -12.14 8.14 -5.74
CA ILE A 247 -13.25 7.95 -4.79
C ILE A 247 -14.52 7.66 -5.56
N GLU A 248 -15.11 6.49 -5.31
CA GLU A 248 -16.40 6.08 -5.84
C GLU A 248 -17.41 5.91 -4.71
N PHE A 249 -18.52 6.64 -4.81
CA PHE A 249 -19.62 6.61 -3.86
C PHE A 249 -20.94 6.25 -4.55
N ARG A 250 -21.43 5.03 -4.31
CA ARG A 250 -22.69 4.53 -4.84
C ARG A 250 -23.76 4.52 -3.77
N ARG A 251 -24.33 5.67 -3.44
CA ARG A 251 -25.61 5.70 -2.70
C ARG A 251 -26.75 5.42 -3.66
N VAL A 252 -27.43 4.28 -3.49
CA VAL A 252 -28.77 4.09 -4.04
C VAL A 252 -29.69 5.07 -3.31
N VAL A 253 -29.80 6.29 -3.84
CA VAL A 253 -30.99 7.09 -3.53
C VAL A 253 -32.10 6.44 -4.35
N VAL A 254 -33.13 5.92 -3.68
CA VAL A 254 -34.39 5.60 -4.35
C VAL A 254 -34.99 6.95 -4.76
N GLU A 255 -34.56 7.47 -5.91
CA GLU A 255 -35.17 8.64 -6.54
C GLU A 255 -36.48 8.19 -7.24
N PRO A 256 -37.57 8.97 -7.19
CA PRO A 256 -38.83 8.62 -7.81
C PRO A 256 -38.69 8.64 -9.34
N THR A 257 -39.04 7.52 -9.99
CA THR A 257 -39.29 7.31 -11.44
C THR A 257 -38.57 8.24 -12.44
N ILE A 258 -37.57 7.65 -13.09
CA ILE A 258 -36.73 8.11 -14.21
C ILE A 258 -37.52 8.79 -15.36
N PRO A 259 -37.10 9.96 -15.89
CA PRO A 259 -37.37 10.33 -17.28
C PRO A 259 -36.29 9.73 -18.23
N PRO A 260 -36.67 9.34 -19.46
CA PRO A 260 -35.83 8.51 -20.33
C PRO A 260 -34.62 9.25 -20.92
N GLU A 261 -33.56 8.48 -21.16
CA GLU A 261 -32.23 8.81 -21.69
C GLU A 261 -32.19 9.65 -23.00
N PRO A 262 -31.04 10.28 -23.34
CA PRO A 262 -29.79 10.33 -22.57
C PRO A 262 -29.45 11.76 -22.12
N MET A 263 -29.30 11.97 -20.83
CA MET A 263 -28.80 13.24 -20.28
C MET A 263 -27.42 13.06 -19.66
N ILE A 264 -26.43 13.68 -20.32
CA ILE A 264 -25.15 14.05 -19.70
C ILE A 264 -25.48 15.03 -18.56
N VAL A 265 -25.30 14.58 -17.31
CA VAL A 265 -25.53 15.43 -16.13
C VAL A 265 -24.25 16.24 -15.81
N PRO A 266 -24.30 17.59 -15.81
CA PRO A 266 -23.15 18.40 -15.42
C PRO A 266 -22.98 18.43 -13.90
N PHE A 267 -21.73 18.31 -13.43
CA PHE A 267 -21.33 18.38 -12.02
C PHE A 267 -21.62 19.76 -11.42
N ARG A 268 -22.27 19.78 -10.25
CA ARG A 268 -22.54 20.99 -9.43
C ARG A 268 -21.77 20.85 -8.11
N ALA A 269 -21.25 21.96 -7.56
CA ALA A 269 -20.57 22.06 -6.25
C ALA A 269 -21.47 22.74 -5.18
N ALA A 270 -21.38 22.29 -3.90
CA ALA A 270 -21.97 22.77 -2.62
C ALA A 270 -22.44 21.67 -1.59
N LYS A 271 -21.96 21.83 -0.33
CA LYS A 271 -22.46 21.39 1.01
C LYS A 271 -22.26 19.92 1.48
N ARG A 272 -21.55 19.80 2.62
CA ARG A 272 -21.34 18.59 3.47
C ARG A 272 -22.64 17.83 3.74
N ALA A 273 -22.69 16.55 3.40
CA ALA A 273 -23.66 15.59 3.92
C ALA A 273 -23.00 14.77 5.04
N ALA A 274 -23.69 14.59 6.17
CA ALA A 274 -23.22 13.88 7.36
C ALA A 274 -23.19 12.34 7.22
N SER A 275 -23.18 11.80 6.00
CA SER A 275 -22.99 10.38 5.67
C SER A 275 -22.59 10.25 4.20
N GLY A 276 -21.32 9.93 3.94
CA GLY A 276 -20.76 9.75 2.60
C GLY A 276 -19.23 9.68 2.59
N ALA A 277 -18.62 9.30 1.46
CA ALA A 277 -17.18 9.32 1.27
C ALA A 277 -16.63 10.76 1.36
N ALA A 278 -15.61 10.99 2.19
CA ALA A 278 -14.97 12.28 2.38
C ALA A 278 -13.51 12.27 1.89
N PHE A 279 -13.12 13.33 1.19
CA PHE A 279 -11.72 13.62 0.87
C PHE A 279 -11.36 14.99 1.45
N ASN A 280 -10.56 15.00 2.51
CA ASN A 280 -10.14 16.23 3.18
C ASN A 280 -8.66 16.45 2.90
N ARG A 281 -8.32 17.46 2.10
CA ARG A 281 -6.93 17.86 1.90
C ARG A 281 -6.66 19.23 2.50
N ASN A 282 -5.83 19.26 3.54
CA ASN A 282 -5.37 20.48 4.19
C ASN A 282 -3.84 20.65 4.12
N GLY A 283 -3.14 19.75 3.42
CA GLY A 283 -1.71 19.83 3.13
C GLY A 283 -1.26 18.74 2.17
N GLY A 284 0.03 18.41 2.20
CA GLY A 284 0.64 17.38 1.35
C GLY A 284 0.71 17.72 -0.14
N ALA A 285 1.33 16.84 -0.91
CA ALA A 285 1.46 16.89 -2.36
C ALA A 285 0.71 15.73 -3.03
N LEU A 286 0.01 16.02 -4.12
CA LEU A 286 -0.62 15.05 -5.01
C LEU A 286 -0.34 15.55 -6.42
N CYS A 287 0.63 14.93 -7.10
CA CYS A 287 1.13 15.42 -8.37
C CYS A 287 1.87 14.33 -9.14
N GLY A 288 2.02 14.52 -10.46
CA GLY A 288 2.84 13.61 -11.28
C GLY A 288 2.27 12.19 -11.38
N ASN A 289 0.98 12.02 -11.09
CA ASN A 289 0.27 10.77 -11.32
C ASN A 289 -0.28 10.72 -12.75
N THR A 290 -0.68 9.54 -13.22
CA THR A 290 -1.12 9.33 -14.61
C THR A 290 -2.39 8.49 -14.66
N ALA A 291 -3.34 8.87 -15.51
CA ALA A 291 -4.53 8.08 -15.80
C ALA A 291 -4.71 7.94 -17.31
N THR A 292 -5.07 6.75 -17.79
CA THR A 292 -5.30 6.55 -19.23
C THR A 292 -6.70 6.96 -19.69
N GLU A 293 -7.68 6.99 -18.78
CA GLU A 293 -9.08 7.33 -19.08
C GLU A 293 -9.53 8.63 -18.38
N GLY A 294 -9.15 8.87 -17.12
CA GLY A 294 -9.45 10.14 -16.47
C GLY A 294 -9.00 10.32 -15.03
N GLY A 295 -8.81 11.57 -14.63
CA GLY A 295 -8.44 11.96 -13.27
C GLY A 295 -7.03 11.50 -12.92
N ALA A 296 -6.01 12.10 -13.54
CA ALA A 296 -4.62 11.68 -13.31
C ALA A 296 -4.24 11.76 -11.81
N ASP A 297 -4.54 12.87 -11.16
CA ASP A 297 -4.24 13.06 -9.73
C ASP A 297 -5.41 12.68 -8.82
N LEU A 298 -6.63 13.13 -9.14
CA LEU A 298 -7.84 12.86 -8.36
C LEU A 298 -9.03 12.61 -9.29
N ALA A 299 -9.73 11.50 -9.08
CA ALA A 299 -11.02 11.19 -9.67
C ALA A 299 -12.07 11.03 -8.56
N ILE A 300 -13.29 11.53 -8.79
CA ILE A 300 -14.40 11.40 -7.86
C ILE A 300 -15.68 11.12 -8.65
N VAL A 301 -16.30 9.96 -8.39
CA VAL A 301 -17.61 9.58 -8.92
C VAL A 301 -18.55 9.44 -7.74
N SER A 302 -19.55 10.31 -7.64
CA SER A 302 -20.49 10.30 -6.54
C SER A 302 -21.89 10.67 -7.03
N GLY A 303 -22.90 9.97 -6.52
CA GLY A 303 -24.31 10.34 -6.70
C GLY A 303 -24.71 11.62 -5.95
N ASN A 304 -23.81 12.17 -5.11
CA ASN A 304 -23.98 13.42 -4.38
C ASN A 304 -22.69 14.26 -4.33
N LEU A 305 -22.85 15.51 -3.93
CA LEU A 305 -21.82 16.53 -3.81
C LEU A 305 -20.64 16.18 -2.88
N VAL A 306 -19.41 16.30 -3.38
CA VAL A 306 -18.16 16.16 -2.59
C VAL A 306 -17.56 17.54 -2.27
N SER A 307 -17.15 17.73 -1.01
CA SER A 307 -16.47 18.95 -0.57
C SER A 307 -14.97 18.83 -0.83
N LEU A 308 -14.51 19.40 -1.94
CA LEU A 308 -13.08 19.65 -2.15
C LEU A 308 -12.70 20.94 -1.39
N GLY A 309 -11.65 20.90 -0.58
CA GLY A 309 -11.07 22.13 0.01
C GLY A 309 -10.60 23.11 -1.06
N THR A 310 -10.27 24.36 -0.68
CA THR A 310 -9.67 25.30 -1.61
C THR A 310 -8.31 24.76 -2.08
N PRO A 311 -8.07 24.63 -3.40
CA PRO A 311 -6.75 24.35 -3.92
C PRO A 311 -5.88 25.58 -3.63
N GLU A 312 -4.94 25.44 -2.70
CA GLU A 312 -4.00 26.50 -2.34
C GLU A 312 -2.57 25.94 -2.44
N GLY A 313 -1.74 26.57 -3.27
CA GLY A 313 -0.32 26.20 -3.39
C GLY A 313 0.37 26.79 -4.61
N GLN A 314 1.70 26.68 -4.62
CA GLN A 314 2.53 26.96 -5.80
C GLN A 314 3.23 25.70 -6.28
N TYR A 315 3.18 25.43 -7.58
CA TYR A 315 3.95 24.37 -8.25
C TYR A 315 4.86 25.01 -9.30
N ASN A 316 6.18 24.81 -9.19
CA ASN A 316 7.19 25.45 -10.06
C ASN A 316 7.02 26.98 -10.21
N GLY A 317 6.73 27.68 -9.11
CA GLY A 317 6.55 29.14 -9.10
C GLY A 317 5.23 29.63 -9.73
N LYS A 318 4.30 28.72 -10.06
CA LYS A 318 2.96 29.04 -10.55
C LYS A 318 1.92 28.76 -9.47
N THR A 319 1.01 29.70 -9.24
CA THR A 319 -0.14 29.51 -8.35
C THR A 319 -1.10 28.48 -8.96
N VAL A 320 -1.46 27.46 -8.18
CA VAL A 320 -2.45 26.45 -8.56
C VAL A 320 -3.81 26.92 -8.05
N ASN A 321 -4.68 27.35 -8.96
CA ASN A 321 -5.93 28.06 -8.63
C ASN A 321 -7.18 27.16 -8.74
N GLY A 322 -7.04 25.85 -8.60
CA GLY A 322 -8.12 24.91 -8.94
C GLY A 322 -7.73 23.45 -8.72
N TRP A 323 -8.73 22.60 -8.47
CA TRP A 323 -8.64 21.17 -8.72
C TRP A 323 -8.93 20.99 -10.21
N TYR A 324 -7.98 20.48 -10.98
CA TYR A 324 -8.15 20.33 -12.43
C TYR A 324 -9.15 19.21 -12.74
N TRP A 325 -10.23 19.57 -13.41
CA TRP A 325 -11.23 18.65 -13.92
C TRP A 325 -10.78 18.08 -15.26
N ASP A 326 -10.27 16.86 -15.26
CA ASP A 326 -9.99 16.10 -16.47
C ASP A 326 -11.32 15.66 -17.12
N LYS A 327 -11.67 16.26 -18.27
CA LYS A 327 -12.85 15.90 -19.09
C LYS A 327 -12.73 14.47 -19.68
N PRO A 328 -13.82 13.89 -20.25
CA PRO A 328 -13.90 12.48 -20.71
C PRO A 328 -12.95 12.06 -21.85
N HIS A 329 -11.97 12.91 -22.22
CA HIS A 329 -10.93 12.67 -23.24
C HIS A 329 -9.58 13.30 -22.86
N SER A 330 -9.24 13.38 -21.57
CA SER A 330 -8.04 14.08 -21.10
C SER A 330 -6.75 13.33 -21.49
N ARG A 331 -6.03 13.86 -22.48
CA ARG A 331 -4.70 13.40 -22.97
C ARG A 331 -3.53 13.97 -22.11
N TYR A 332 -3.71 14.04 -20.78
CA TYR A 332 -2.90 14.77 -19.75
C TYR A 332 -3.07 16.32 -19.84
N ASN A 333 -2.91 17.21 -18.84
CA ASN A 333 -2.00 17.39 -17.68
C ASN A 333 -2.58 18.39 -16.60
N ALA A 334 -1.83 18.68 -15.51
CA ALA A 334 -2.05 19.88 -14.65
C ALA A 334 -1.18 21.11 -15.04
N GLN A 335 0.02 20.89 -15.58
CA GLN A 335 0.51 21.42 -16.86
C GLN A 335 1.97 20.98 -17.06
N THR A 336 2.15 20.08 -18.03
CA THR A 336 3.39 19.53 -18.62
C THR A 336 4.24 18.59 -17.79
N ASN A 337 3.72 17.39 -17.56
CA ASN A 337 4.54 16.21 -17.82
C ASN A 337 3.76 15.17 -18.63
N SER A 338 3.13 15.53 -19.76
CA SER A 338 3.74 15.47 -21.11
C SER A 338 2.66 15.95 -22.10
N GLN A 339 2.89 16.74 -23.17
CA GLN A 339 1.79 17.25 -24.03
C GLN A 339 2.09 17.22 -25.55
N PRO A 340 1.04 17.23 -26.44
CA PRO A 340 0.44 18.50 -26.86
C PRO A 340 -1.10 18.59 -26.82
N TYR A 341 -1.53 19.52 -25.99
CA TYR A 341 -2.68 20.42 -26.05
C TYR A 341 -2.78 21.21 -27.38
N ASP A 342 -4.00 21.57 -27.80
CA ASP A 342 -4.36 22.01 -29.17
C ASP A 342 -4.59 23.53 -29.36
N GLY A 343 -4.16 24.37 -28.42
CA GLY A 343 -3.94 25.80 -28.67
C GLY A 343 -5.13 26.74 -28.41
N LEU A 344 -6.11 26.35 -27.59
CA LEU A 344 -7.09 27.30 -27.06
C LEU A 344 -7.07 27.30 -25.53
N GLU A 345 -6.36 28.28 -24.96
CA GLU A 345 -6.46 28.63 -23.55
C GLU A 345 -7.86 29.14 -23.28
N THR A 346 -8.59 28.49 -22.35
CA THR A 346 -9.57 29.25 -21.57
C THR A 346 -8.83 29.91 -20.43
N GLU A 347 -7.99 30.88 -20.78
CA GLU A 347 -7.79 32.05 -19.95
C GLU A 347 -9.17 32.69 -19.78
N THR A 348 -9.77 32.59 -18.59
CA THR A 348 -10.67 33.66 -18.18
C THR A 348 -9.79 34.81 -17.72
N TYR A 349 -9.53 35.74 -18.64
CA TYR A 349 -9.09 37.08 -18.29
C TYR A 349 -10.22 37.82 -17.56
N ILE A 350 -9.78 38.51 -16.49
CA ILE A 350 -10.46 39.45 -15.58
C ILE A 350 -11.30 38.80 -14.48
#